data_AF-A0A7X6TU06-F1
#
_entry.id   AF-A0A7X6TU06-F1
#
_cell.length_a   1.000
_cell.length_b   1.000
_cell.length_c   1.000
_cell.angle_alpha   90.00
_cell.angle_beta   90.00
_cell.angle_gamma   90.00
#
_symmetry.space_group_name_H-M   'P 1'
#
loop_
_entity.id
_entity.type
_entity.pdbx_description
1 polymer ?
#
loop_
_entity_poly.entity_id
_entity_poly.type
_entity_poly.pdbx_seq_one_letter_code
_entity_poly.pdbx_strand_id
1 'polypeptide(L)'
;GIREGESHQKLIEMLEVLNDPTSNFEDVMDTYFNEDNYVTWLAFSLLMGADDILNHNFILYSPKNIKTWYFIPWDFDSNLSPVSKRDHMPVSLRGGQKLNQVILHRRFFRVPGNLEKIQTRMKELMDNHLSEDDIKEVTQPYTDILEKTMMLEPDLSLLRFEPNELLPYIENFPTMIKENYSESLEAFEYPAPMFVSKPERTEDNKIRLSWDNSYSYQGRTITYNVIIANDYSMNNILFEERGIAKNEIYVELGLEPGTYYLKVTAEDSEGNEQLSLEHYEFAGDIFIYESGVLEFTLE
;
A
#
# COMPACT_ATOMS: atom_id res chain seq x y z
N GLY A 1 -8.47 31.70 -3.31
CA GLY A 1 -9.37 30.56 -3.56
C GLY A 1 -8.69 29.62 -4.52
N ILE A 2 -8.76 28.31 -4.25
CA ILE A 2 -8.33 27.25 -5.17
C ILE A 2 -9.30 27.25 -6.37
N ARG A 3 -8.77 27.09 -7.58
CA ARG A 3 -9.55 27.12 -8.83
C ARG A 3 -9.01 26.05 -9.77
N GLU A 4 -9.85 25.56 -10.65
CA GLU A 4 -9.45 24.69 -11.75
C GLU A 4 -8.40 25.40 -12.63
N GLY A 5 -7.38 24.65 -13.02
CA GLY A 5 -6.38 25.13 -13.98
C GLY A 5 -6.91 25.00 -15.41
N GLU A 6 -6.58 25.96 -16.27
CA GLU A 6 -6.96 25.91 -17.69
C GLU A 6 -6.00 25.03 -18.53
N SER A 7 -4.94 24.47 -17.91
CA SER A 7 -3.95 23.64 -18.58
C SER A 7 -3.40 22.55 -17.66
N HIS A 8 -3.26 21.34 -18.21
CA HIS A 8 -2.66 20.18 -17.54
C HIS A 8 -1.16 20.02 -17.85
N GLN A 9 -0.57 20.93 -18.64
CA GLN A 9 0.82 20.81 -19.10
C GLN A 9 1.81 20.60 -17.94
N LYS A 10 1.64 21.36 -16.85
CA LYS A 10 2.49 21.26 -15.67
C LYS A 10 2.39 19.91 -14.95
N LEU A 11 1.21 19.28 -14.97
CA LEU A 11 1.01 17.95 -14.39
C LEU A 11 1.71 16.91 -15.26
N ILE A 12 1.53 17.01 -16.58
CA ILE A 12 2.16 16.12 -17.56
C ILE A 12 3.69 16.21 -17.45
N GLU A 13 4.26 17.40 -17.42
CA GLU A 13 5.72 17.60 -17.27
C GLU A 13 6.27 16.95 -16.00
N MET A 14 5.59 17.11 -14.86
CA MET A 14 5.99 16.47 -13.61
C MET A 14 5.93 14.94 -13.75
N LEU A 15 4.84 14.41 -14.31
CA LEU A 15 4.66 12.97 -14.49
C LEU A 15 5.70 12.38 -15.44
N GLU A 16 6.04 13.05 -16.54
CA GLU A 16 7.07 12.59 -17.48
C GLU A 16 8.42 12.41 -16.79
N VAL A 17 8.86 13.41 -16.02
CA VAL A 17 10.16 13.33 -15.30
C VAL A 17 10.09 12.32 -14.14
N LEU A 18 8.97 12.26 -13.41
CA LEU A 18 8.80 11.28 -12.33
C LEU A 18 8.83 9.83 -12.83
N ASN A 19 8.31 9.58 -14.04
CA ASN A 19 8.26 8.24 -14.63
C ASN A 19 9.52 7.88 -15.43
N ASP A 20 10.40 8.84 -15.72
CA ASP A 20 11.67 8.57 -16.40
C ASP A 20 12.64 7.83 -15.45
N PRO A 21 13.00 6.55 -15.72
CA PRO A 21 13.89 5.77 -14.86
C PRO A 21 15.34 6.29 -14.86
N THR A 22 15.71 7.15 -15.81
CA THR A 22 17.06 7.73 -15.92
C THR A 22 17.20 9.05 -15.14
N SER A 23 16.08 9.63 -14.68
CA SER A 23 16.09 10.84 -13.87
C SER A 23 16.67 10.60 -12.47
N ASN A 24 17.40 11.57 -11.92
CA ASN A 24 17.76 11.56 -10.51
C ASN A 24 16.52 11.89 -9.67
N PHE A 25 16.12 10.99 -8.77
CA PHE A 25 14.89 11.18 -8.01
C PHE A 25 14.94 12.35 -7.02
N GLU A 26 16.09 12.62 -6.40
CA GLU A 26 16.25 13.74 -5.47
C GLU A 26 16.01 15.08 -6.21
N ASP A 27 16.56 15.22 -7.42
CA ASP A 27 16.29 16.40 -8.27
C ASP A 27 14.80 16.52 -8.65
N VAL A 28 14.11 15.40 -8.89
CA VAL A 28 12.65 15.39 -9.13
C VAL A 28 11.91 15.87 -7.89
N MET A 29 12.26 15.35 -6.72
CA MET A 29 11.65 15.72 -5.45
C MET A 29 11.80 17.21 -5.18
N ASP A 30 13.02 17.74 -5.29
CA ASP A 30 13.34 19.15 -5.04
C ASP A 30 12.67 20.10 -6.04
N THR A 31 12.52 19.67 -7.30
CA THR A 31 11.94 20.52 -8.36
C THR A 31 10.42 20.57 -8.29
N TYR A 32 9.78 19.41 -8.08
CA TYR A 32 8.35 19.25 -8.31
C TYR A 32 7.53 19.04 -7.05
N PHE A 33 8.12 18.74 -5.90
CA PHE A 33 7.37 18.45 -4.68
C PHE A 33 7.86 19.30 -3.51
N ASN A 34 6.96 19.58 -2.57
CA ASN A 34 7.38 20.08 -1.28
C ASN A 34 7.63 18.87 -0.38
N GLU A 35 8.90 18.53 -0.12
CA GLU A 35 9.25 17.32 0.63
C GLU A 35 8.63 17.32 2.04
N ASP A 36 8.72 18.43 2.78
CA ASP A 36 8.16 18.51 4.13
C ASP A 36 6.64 18.24 4.15
N ASN A 37 5.89 18.82 3.22
CA ASN A 37 4.46 18.54 3.07
C ASN A 37 4.19 17.08 2.68
N TYR A 38 4.94 16.53 1.73
CA TYR A 38 4.78 15.13 1.31
C TYR A 38 5.07 14.15 2.46
N VAL A 39 6.18 14.34 3.17
CA VAL A 39 6.55 13.49 4.32
C VAL A 39 5.52 13.63 5.44
N THR A 40 5.02 14.84 5.71
CA THR A 40 3.93 15.05 6.68
C THR A 40 2.65 14.33 6.29
N TRP A 41 2.22 14.51 5.04
CA TRP A 41 0.99 13.90 4.54
C TRP A 41 1.08 12.38 4.59
N LEU A 42 2.22 11.81 4.16
CA LEU A 42 2.40 10.36 4.15
C LEU A 42 2.47 9.80 5.58
N ALA A 43 3.24 10.43 6.47
CA ALA A 43 3.32 10.05 7.88
C ALA A 43 1.94 10.11 8.56
N PHE A 44 1.18 11.19 8.36
CA PHE A 44 -0.17 11.32 8.87
C PHE A 44 -1.10 10.24 8.31
N SER A 45 -1.05 9.98 7.01
CA SER A 45 -1.91 8.98 6.36
C SER A 45 -1.64 7.57 6.88
N LEU A 46 -0.38 7.21 7.07
CA LEU A 46 0.02 5.94 7.69
C LEU A 46 -0.49 5.84 9.14
N LEU A 47 -0.37 6.90 9.94
CA LEU A 47 -0.90 6.93 11.32
C LEU A 47 -2.43 6.77 11.37
N MET A 48 -3.14 7.35 10.40
CA MET A 48 -4.59 7.17 10.29
C MET A 48 -4.98 5.78 9.77
N GLY A 49 -4.04 4.97 9.27
CA GLY A 49 -4.33 3.68 8.65
C GLY A 49 -5.03 3.84 7.31
N ALA A 50 -4.67 4.88 6.55
CA ALA A 50 -5.26 5.17 5.24
C ALA A 50 -4.63 4.26 4.17
N ASP A 51 -5.27 3.14 3.86
CA ASP A 51 -4.77 2.17 2.87
C ASP A 51 -5.05 2.58 1.41
N ASP A 52 -6.07 3.43 1.18
CA ASP A 52 -6.53 3.83 -0.16
C ASP A 52 -5.97 5.20 -0.62
N ILE A 53 -4.72 5.50 -0.26
CA ILE A 53 -4.01 6.71 -0.69
C ILE A 53 -3.12 6.47 -1.92
N LEU A 54 -3.34 5.36 -2.63
CA LEU A 54 -2.57 5.01 -3.83
C LEU A 54 -2.95 5.89 -5.02
N ASN A 55 -4.25 6.09 -5.20
CA ASN A 55 -4.85 6.83 -6.31
C ASN A 55 -6.15 7.57 -5.91
N HIS A 56 -6.56 7.50 -4.64
CA HIS A 56 -7.74 8.17 -4.08
C HIS A 56 -7.38 8.93 -2.79
N ASN A 57 -8.36 9.64 -2.22
CA ASN A 57 -8.30 10.21 -0.87
C ASN A 57 -7.20 11.27 -0.62
N PHE A 58 -6.74 11.93 -1.68
CA PHE A 58 -5.96 13.15 -1.58
C PHE A 58 -6.20 14.08 -2.77
N ILE A 59 -5.90 15.36 -2.56
CA ILE A 59 -5.85 16.38 -3.61
C ILE A 59 -4.38 16.71 -3.88
N LEU A 60 -3.99 16.68 -5.15
CA LEU A 60 -2.71 17.21 -5.60
C LEU A 60 -2.88 18.68 -6.00
N TYR A 61 -2.34 19.58 -5.19
CA TYR A 61 -2.46 21.03 -5.37
C TYR A 61 -1.14 21.63 -5.85
N SER A 62 -1.20 22.58 -6.79
CA SER A 62 -0.04 23.39 -7.12
C SER A 62 -0.39 24.82 -7.55
N PRO A 63 0.18 25.85 -6.91
CA PRO A 63 -0.06 27.25 -7.29
C PRO A 63 0.40 27.56 -8.72
N LYS A 64 -0.30 28.48 -9.39
CA LYS A 64 -0.12 28.79 -10.82
C LYS A 64 1.33 29.09 -11.24
N ASN A 65 2.09 29.80 -10.40
CA ASN A 65 3.38 30.39 -10.77
C ASN A 65 4.62 29.63 -10.24
N ILE A 66 4.44 28.46 -9.63
CA ILE A 66 5.56 27.62 -9.16
C ILE A 66 5.44 26.21 -9.76
N LYS A 67 6.49 25.38 -9.69
CA LYS A 67 6.42 23.99 -10.17
C LYS A 67 5.98 22.99 -9.09
N THR A 68 6.10 23.38 -7.83
CA THR A 68 5.93 22.55 -6.64
C THR A 68 4.49 22.11 -6.40
N TRP A 69 4.30 20.81 -6.23
CA TRP A 69 3.03 20.16 -5.89
C TRP A 69 2.98 19.82 -4.39
N TYR A 70 1.77 19.82 -3.85
CA TYR A 70 1.44 19.58 -2.46
C TYR A 70 0.33 18.53 -2.36
N PHE A 71 0.38 17.71 -1.32
CA PHE A 71 -0.63 16.73 -0.96
C PHE A 71 -1.53 17.28 0.15
N ILE A 72 -2.83 17.09 -0.03
CA ILE A 72 -3.86 17.48 0.93
C ILE A 72 -4.75 16.25 1.16
N PRO A 73 -4.94 15.79 2.40
CA PRO A 73 -5.79 14.64 2.68
C PRO A 73 -7.26 14.95 2.35
N TRP A 74 -7.98 13.94 1.88
CA TRP A 74 -9.41 14.02 1.58
C TRP A 74 -10.08 12.68 1.88
N ASP A 75 -11.31 12.69 2.37
CA ASP A 75 -12.13 11.48 2.58
C ASP A 75 -11.51 10.41 3.52
N PHE A 76 -11.27 10.80 4.77
CA PHE A 76 -10.64 9.95 5.79
C PHE A 76 -11.68 9.25 6.71
N ASP A 77 -12.93 9.15 6.28
CA ASP A 77 -14.06 8.67 7.10
C ASP A 77 -14.05 7.15 7.38
N SER A 78 -13.29 6.41 6.57
CA SER A 78 -13.16 4.95 6.62
C SER A 78 -11.82 4.49 7.19
N ASN A 79 -11.00 5.45 7.64
CA ASN A 79 -9.72 5.24 8.30
C ASN A 79 -9.92 5.03 9.83
N LEU A 80 -8.83 4.79 10.57
CA LEU A 80 -8.85 4.43 12.00
C LEU A 80 -9.78 3.24 12.28
N SER A 81 -9.64 2.22 11.44
CA SER A 81 -10.37 0.96 11.58
C SER A 81 -9.66 0.03 12.57
N PRO A 82 -10.39 -0.75 13.39
CA PRO A 82 -9.76 -1.75 14.27
C PRO A 82 -8.87 -2.71 13.49
N VAL A 83 -7.70 -3.07 14.03
CA VAL A 83 -6.77 -4.04 13.42
C VAL A 83 -7.47 -5.35 13.05
N SER A 84 -8.44 -5.81 13.85
CA SER A 84 -9.20 -7.03 13.56
C SER A 84 -9.93 -7.01 12.21
N LYS A 85 -10.31 -5.83 11.71
CA LYS A 85 -10.90 -5.70 10.37
C LYS A 85 -9.89 -5.97 9.24
N ARG A 86 -8.60 -5.95 9.55
CA ARG A 86 -7.48 -6.21 8.63
C ARG A 86 -6.89 -7.62 8.80
N ASP A 87 -7.46 -8.47 9.67
CA ASP A 87 -6.95 -9.82 9.92
C ASP A 87 -6.86 -10.70 8.67
N HIS A 88 -7.72 -10.45 7.69
CA HIS A 88 -7.74 -11.14 6.39
C HIS A 88 -6.59 -10.70 5.46
N MET A 89 -5.95 -9.55 5.70
CA MET A 89 -4.83 -9.07 4.89
C MET A 89 -3.53 -9.76 5.35
N PRO A 90 -2.69 -10.26 4.43
CA PRO A 90 -1.37 -10.78 4.79
C PRO A 90 -0.51 -9.71 5.45
N VAL A 91 0.23 -10.07 6.50
CA VAL A 91 1.10 -9.14 7.26
C VAL A 91 2.07 -8.40 6.33
N SER A 92 2.64 -9.10 5.35
CA SER A 92 3.56 -8.50 4.36
C SER A 92 2.90 -7.49 3.40
N LEU A 93 1.58 -7.32 3.41
CA LEU A 93 0.88 -6.31 2.60
C LEU A 93 0.21 -5.21 3.44
N ARG A 94 0.46 -5.18 4.75
CA ARG A 94 -0.05 -4.15 5.69
C ARG A 94 0.93 -2.98 5.83
N GLY A 95 0.54 -1.98 6.63
CA GLY A 95 1.43 -0.93 7.13
C GLY A 95 2.05 -0.01 6.08
N GLY A 96 1.48 0.07 4.88
CA GLY A 96 1.97 0.93 3.80
C GLY A 96 2.72 0.20 2.67
N GLN A 97 2.88 -1.13 2.72
CA GLN A 97 3.58 -1.86 1.65
C GLN A 97 2.97 -1.65 0.26
N LYS A 98 1.64 -1.50 0.17
CA LYS A 98 0.92 -1.19 -1.07
C LYS A 98 1.35 0.12 -1.73
N LEU A 99 1.95 1.07 -0.99
CA LEU A 99 2.45 2.33 -1.54
C LEU A 99 3.51 2.11 -2.63
N ASN A 100 4.21 0.96 -2.64
CA ASN A 100 5.14 0.60 -3.72
C ASN A 100 4.48 0.44 -5.10
N GLN A 101 3.15 0.39 -5.18
CA GLN A 101 2.40 0.47 -6.44
C GLN A 101 2.56 1.84 -7.11
N VAL A 102 2.78 2.90 -6.33
CA VAL A 102 2.92 4.27 -6.82
C VAL A 102 4.40 4.61 -7.00
N ILE A 103 4.75 5.04 -8.21
CA ILE A 103 6.15 5.32 -8.58
C ILE A 103 6.79 6.39 -7.69
N LEU A 104 6.04 7.42 -7.27
CA LEU A 104 6.53 8.44 -6.35
C LEU A 104 7.00 7.82 -5.03
N HIS A 105 6.13 7.08 -4.35
CA HIS A 105 6.45 6.48 -3.06
C HIS A 105 7.56 5.44 -3.19
N ARG A 106 7.48 4.57 -4.20
CA ARG A 106 8.51 3.55 -4.48
C ARG A 106 9.89 4.16 -4.70
N ARG A 107 9.98 5.26 -5.45
CA ARG A 107 11.27 5.95 -5.65
C ARG A 107 11.74 6.65 -4.38
N PHE A 108 10.81 7.24 -3.62
CA PHE A 108 11.11 7.90 -2.35
C PHE A 108 11.71 6.95 -1.32
N PHE A 109 11.14 5.74 -1.15
CA PHE A 109 11.63 4.75 -0.18
C PHE A 109 12.99 4.16 -0.52
N ARG A 110 13.44 4.26 -1.78
CA ARG A 110 14.76 3.77 -2.23
C ARG A 110 15.89 4.75 -1.95
N VAL A 111 15.59 6.00 -1.61
CA VAL A 111 16.61 6.97 -1.24
C VAL A 111 17.03 6.72 0.20
N PRO A 112 18.33 6.53 0.48
CA PRO A 112 18.82 6.35 1.85
C PRO A 112 18.39 7.52 2.76
N GLY A 113 17.88 7.21 3.96
CA GLY A 113 17.43 8.22 4.93
C GLY A 113 15.96 8.64 4.79
N ASN A 114 15.29 8.35 3.68
CA ASN A 114 13.93 8.84 3.44
C ASN A 114 12.85 8.10 4.25
N LEU A 115 13.06 6.82 4.55
CA LEU A 115 12.17 6.10 5.47
C LEU A 115 12.31 6.63 6.90
N GLU A 116 13.53 6.93 7.33
CA GLU A 116 13.82 7.53 8.63
C GLU A 116 13.16 8.91 8.77
N LYS A 117 13.11 9.70 7.69
CA LYS A 117 12.34 10.97 7.67
C LYS A 117 10.86 10.74 7.95
N ILE A 118 10.25 9.73 7.32
CA ILE A 118 8.83 9.39 7.53
C ILE A 118 8.60 8.91 8.98
N GLN A 119 9.41 7.97 9.46
CA GLN A 119 9.30 7.43 10.82
C GLN A 119 9.48 8.53 11.88
N THR A 120 10.45 9.42 11.68
CA THR A 120 10.66 10.58 12.54
C THR A 120 9.44 11.50 12.51
N ARG A 121 8.89 11.81 11.33
CA ARG A 121 7.71 12.66 11.21
C ARG A 121 6.47 12.01 11.83
N MET A 122 6.29 10.70 11.72
CA MET A 122 5.21 9.98 12.41
C MET A 122 5.31 10.16 13.93
N LYS A 123 6.52 9.97 14.48
CA LYS A 123 6.76 10.19 15.91
C LYS A 123 6.54 11.65 16.32
N GLU A 124 7.01 12.62 15.54
CA GLU A 124 6.77 14.04 15.79
C GLU A 124 5.27 14.38 15.82
N LEU A 125 4.48 13.82 14.90
CA LEU A 125 3.03 14.00 14.87
C LEU A 125 2.36 13.38 16.10
N MET A 126 2.74 12.15 16.47
CA MET A 126 2.23 11.49 17.69
C MET A 126 2.56 12.26 18.97
N ASP A 127 3.79 12.74 19.10
CA ASP A 127 4.26 13.38 20.32
C ASP A 127 3.70 14.82 20.49
N ASN A 128 3.43 15.53 19.39
CA ASN A 128 3.09 16.97 19.43
C ASN A 128 1.68 17.33 18.95
N HIS A 129 0.99 16.44 18.23
CA HIS A 129 -0.27 16.76 17.54
C HIS A 129 -1.35 15.67 17.61
N LEU A 130 -1.00 14.45 18.03
CA LEU A 130 -1.89 13.29 18.09
C LEU A 130 -1.72 12.55 19.42
N SER A 131 -1.44 13.27 20.50
CA SER A 131 -1.49 12.71 21.85
C SER A 131 -2.94 12.34 22.23
N GLU A 132 -3.09 11.55 23.29
CA GLU A 132 -4.43 11.21 23.82
C GLU A 132 -5.24 12.48 24.16
N ASP A 133 -4.58 13.52 24.69
CA ASP A 133 -5.21 14.80 24.99
C ASP A 133 -5.59 15.56 23.72
N ASP A 134 -4.72 15.60 22.70
CA ASP A 134 -5.03 16.26 21.41
C ASP A 134 -6.25 15.62 20.73
N ILE A 135 -6.27 14.29 20.69
CA ILE A 135 -7.37 13.52 20.09
C ILE A 135 -8.66 13.77 20.87
N LYS A 136 -8.60 13.79 22.20
CA LYS A 136 -9.76 14.08 23.04
C LYS A 136 -10.26 15.52 22.85
N GLU A 137 -9.37 16.50 22.77
CA GLU A 137 -9.73 17.89 22.51
C GLU A 137 -10.52 18.05 21.20
N VAL A 138 -10.09 17.33 20.14
CA VAL A 138 -10.78 17.34 18.85
C VAL A 138 -12.10 16.57 18.89
N THR A 139 -12.15 15.39 19.52
CA THR A 139 -13.31 14.49 19.46
C THR A 139 -14.43 14.87 20.43
N GLN A 140 -14.12 15.39 21.61
CA GLN A 140 -15.10 15.66 22.67
C GLN A 140 -16.27 16.56 22.24
N PRO A 141 -16.04 17.68 21.53
CA PRO A 141 -17.16 18.52 21.08
C PRO A 141 -18.14 17.80 20.14
N TYR A 142 -17.65 16.81 19.37
CA TYR A 142 -18.51 16.02 18.49
C TYR A 142 -19.24 14.93 19.27
N THR A 143 -18.58 14.23 20.18
CA THR A 143 -19.24 13.20 21.01
C THR A 143 -20.31 13.81 21.91
N ASP A 144 -20.09 14.99 22.47
CA ASP A 144 -21.09 15.74 23.26
C ASP A 144 -22.38 16.08 22.48
N ILE A 145 -22.28 16.23 21.15
CA ILE A 145 -23.43 16.46 20.27
C ILE A 145 -24.06 15.12 19.89
N LEU A 146 -23.24 14.16 19.49
CA LEU A 146 -23.63 12.83 19.07
C LEU A 146 -24.46 12.11 20.13
N GLU A 147 -24.06 12.18 21.41
CA GLU A 147 -24.82 11.60 22.53
C GLU A 147 -26.28 12.09 22.62
N LYS A 148 -26.55 13.31 22.14
CA LYS A 148 -27.89 13.92 22.19
C LYS A 148 -28.76 13.49 21.01
N THR A 149 -28.16 13.08 19.89
CA THR A 149 -28.88 12.83 18.63
C THR A 149 -28.82 11.39 18.13
N MET A 150 -27.76 10.63 18.44
CA MET A 150 -27.52 9.29 17.87
C MET A 150 -28.60 8.25 18.17
N MET A 151 -29.38 8.47 19.24
CA MET A 151 -30.51 7.60 19.62
C MET A 151 -31.85 8.02 18.97
N LEU A 152 -31.86 9.06 18.14
CA LEU A 152 -33.04 9.64 17.50
C LEU A 152 -32.99 9.40 15.99
N GLU A 153 -34.15 9.30 15.35
CA GLU A 153 -34.25 9.26 13.89
C GLU A 153 -34.05 10.67 13.28
N PRO A 154 -33.40 10.80 12.11
CA PRO A 154 -32.90 9.72 11.25
C PRO A 154 -31.51 9.18 11.62
N ASP A 155 -30.80 9.79 12.58
CA ASP A 155 -29.40 9.44 12.90
C ASP A 155 -29.25 7.96 13.27
N LEU A 156 -30.15 7.41 14.10
CA LEU A 156 -30.13 6.02 14.54
C LEU A 156 -30.09 5.03 13.36
N SER A 157 -30.87 5.26 12.32
CA SER A 157 -30.94 4.39 11.14
C SER A 157 -29.77 4.57 10.17
N LEU A 158 -28.94 5.61 10.36
CA LEU A 158 -27.80 5.94 9.51
C LEU A 158 -26.44 5.61 10.16
N LEU A 159 -26.41 5.16 11.42
CA LEU A 159 -25.16 4.82 12.10
C LEU A 159 -24.48 3.61 11.45
N ARG A 160 -23.15 3.69 11.32
CA ARG A 160 -22.29 2.56 10.89
C ARG A 160 -22.06 1.52 11.99
N PHE A 161 -22.31 1.91 13.23
CA PHE A 161 -22.10 1.12 14.44
C PHE A 161 -23.35 1.20 15.30
N GLU A 162 -23.59 0.20 16.14
CA GLU A 162 -24.64 0.31 17.14
C GLU A 162 -24.31 1.48 18.09
N PRO A 163 -25.31 2.22 18.61
CA PRO A 163 -25.05 3.40 19.44
C PRO A 163 -24.15 3.14 20.65
N ASN A 164 -24.20 1.94 21.23
CA ASN A 164 -23.37 1.53 22.35
C ASN A 164 -21.92 1.17 21.98
N GLU A 165 -21.60 1.04 20.69
CA GLU A 165 -20.26 0.74 20.18
C GLU A 165 -19.53 2.00 19.69
N LEU A 166 -20.28 3.04 19.32
CA LEU A 166 -19.74 4.23 18.66
C LEU A 166 -18.82 5.07 19.56
N LEU A 167 -19.22 5.35 20.81
CA LEU A 167 -18.36 6.10 21.73
C LEU A 167 -17.10 5.31 22.13
N PRO A 168 -17.18 4.03 22.51
CA PRO A 168 -15.97 3.22 22.73
C PRO A 168 -15.04 3.15 21.50
N TYR A 169 -15.59 3.14 20.29
CA TYR A 169 -14.81 3.21 19.06
C TYR A 169 -14.02 4.52 18.96
N ILE A 170 -14.66 5.67 19.19
CA ILE A 170 -14.01 6.99 19.15
C ILE A 170 -12.96 7.12 20.26
N GLU A 171 -13.27 6.66 21.48
CA GLU A 171 -12.33 6.65 22.61
C GLU A 171 -11.08 5.80 22.34
N ASN A 172 -11.15 4.83 21.42
CA ASN A 172 -10.05 3.96 21.07
C ASN A 172 -9.14 4.48 19.93
N PHE A 173 -9.43 5.65 19.35
CA PHE A 173 -8.58 6.25 18.31
C PHE A 173 -7.09 6.36 18.69
N PRO A 174 -6.70 6.76 19.92
CA PRO A 174 -5.29 6.80 20.30
C PRO A 174 -4.59 5.44 20.23
N THR A 175 -5.30 4.36 20.56
CA THR A 175 -4.78 2.99 20.45
C THR A 175 -4.57 2.62 18.99
N MET A 176 -5.57 2.87 18.13
CA MET A 176 -5.50 2.56 16.70
C MET A 176 -4.34 3.29 16.00
N ILE A 177 -4.09 4.55 16.38
CA ILE A 177 -2.96 5.32 15.85
C ILE A 177 -1.62 4.68 16.24
N LYS A 178 -1.48 4.22 17.50
CA LYS A 178 -0.28 3.52 17.98
C LYS A 178 -0.10 2.17 17.27
N GLU A 179 -1.19 1.43 17.05
CA GLU A 179 -1.18 0.17 16.31
C GLU A 179 -0.73 0.38 14.86
N ASN A 180 -1.30 1.38 14.17
CA ASN A 180 -0.90 1.73 12.80
C ASN A 180 0.57 2.15 12.71
N TYR A 181 1.06 2.91 13.70
CA TYR A 181 2.48 3.25 13.80
C TYR A 181 3.36 1.99 13.87
N SER A 182 3.03 1.06 14.77
CA SER A 182 3.75 -0.20 14.92
C SER A 182 3.69 -1.07 13.66
N GLU A 183 2.53 -1.21 13.03
CA GLU A 183 2.37 -1.94 11.78
C GLU A 183 3.18 -1.32 10.64
N SER A 184 3.24 0.01 10.54
CA SER A 184 4.08 0.67 9.55
C SER A 184 5.57 0.41 9.77
N LEU A 185 6.05 0.41 11.02
CA LEU A 185 7.44 0.07 11.29
C LEU A 185 7.75 -1.39 10.91
N GLU A 186 6.88 -2.31 11.30
CA GLU A 186 7.03 -3.74 10.97
C GLU A 186 6.97 -3.98 9.46
N ALA A 187 6.06 -3.31 8.76
CA ALA A 187 5.89 -3.43 7.33
C ALA A 187 7.20 -3.19 6.58
N PHE A 188 7.94 -2.13 6.91
CA PHE A 188 9.21 -1.80 6.26
C PHE A 188 10.40 -2.69 6.66
N GLU A 189 10.20 -3.71 7.51
CA GLU A 189 11.18 -4.79 7.71
C GLU A 189 11.10 -5.88 6.64
N TYR A 190 9.98 -5.98 5.92
CA TYR A 190 9.81 -6.90 4.79
C TYR A 190 10.45 -6.32 3.51
N PRO A 191 10.88 -7.17 2.56
CA PRO A 191 11.19 -6.73 1.21
C PRO A 191 10.05 -5.90 0.62
N ALA A 192 10.35 -4.98 -0.29
CA ALA A 192 9.31 -4.27 -1.03
C ALA A 192 8.56 -5.25 -1.96
N PRO A 193 7.22 -5.17 -2.05
CA PRO A 193 6.45 -6.04 -2.92
C PRO A 193 6.71 -5.69 -4.40
N MET A 194 6.41 -6.65 -5.25
CA MET A 194 6.70 -6.62 -6.68
C MET A 194 5.50 -7.07 -7.50
N PHE A 195 5.46 -6.68 -8.77
CA PHE A 195 4.51 -7.22 -9.75
C PHE A 195 5.10 -8.45 -10.44
N VAL A 196 4.25 -9.38 -10.81
CA VAL A 196 4.60 -10.59 -11.54
C VAL A 196 4.13 -10.42 -12.98
N SER A 197 5.02 -10.67 -13.93
CA SER A 197 4.66 -10.63 -15.34
C SER A 197 3.84 -11.86 -15.70
N LYS A 198 2.86 -11.69 -16.60
CA LYS A 198 2.08 -12.80 -17.14
C LYS A 198 3.03 -13.88 -17.69
N PRO A 199 2.91 -15.14 -17.26
CA PRO A 199 3.69 -16.24 -17.83
C PRO A 199 3.40 -16.45 -19.31
N GLU A 200 4.45 -16.79 -20.07
CA GLU A 200 4.36 -16.99 -21.52
C GLU A 200 5.08 -18.29 -21.94
N ARG A 201 4.52 -19.03 -22.90
CA ARG A 201 5.26 -20.12 -23.56
C ARG A 201 6.31 -19.52 -24.50
N THR A 202 7.52 -20.03 -24.40
CA THR A 202 8.61 -19.73 -25.33
C THR A 202 8.56 -20.65 -26.55
N GLU A 203 9.32 -20.30 -27.60
CA GLU A 203 9.42 -21.12 -28.82
C GLU A 203 9.95 -22.54 -28.57
N ASP A 204 10.75 -22.74 -27.52
CA ASP A 204 11.27 -24.05 -27.08
C ASP A 204 10.35 -24.79 -26.09
N ASN A 205 9.07 -24.39 -26.03
CA ASN A 205 8.03 -25.01 -25.21
C ASN A 205 8.30 -24.97 -23.69
N LYS A 206 9.14 -24.05 -23.24
CA LYS A 206 9.28 -23.71 -21.82
C LYS A 206 8.28 -22.62 -21.45
N ILE A 207 8.05 -22.46 -20.16
CA ILE A 207 7.26 -21.35 -19.63
C ILE A 207 8.25 -20.35 -19.04
N ARG A 208 8.22 -19.12 -19.56
CA ARG A 208 8.98 -17.99 -19.00
C ARG A 208 8.20 -17.42 -17.83
N LEU A 209 8.82 -17.42 -16.65
CA LEU A 209 8.31 -16.79 -15.44
C LEU A 209 9.22 -15.59 -15.13
N SER A 210 8.63 -14.42 -14.92
CA SER A 210 9.39 -13.20 -14.61
C SER A 210 8.60 -12.26 -13.73
N TRP A 211 9.30 -11.44 -12.96
CA TRP A 211 8.71 -10.47 -12.03
C TRP A 211 9.63 -9.25 -11.88
N ASP A 212 9.09 -8.18 -11.30
CA ASP A 212 9.87 -7.00 -10.94
C ASP A 212 10.87 -7.33 -9.83
N ASN A 213 12.03 -6.66 -9.83
CA ASN A 213 12.98 -6.80 -8.73
C ASN A 213 12.40 -6.20 -7.42
N SER A 214 12.29 -7.04 -6.41
CA SER A 214 12.11 -6.62 -5.02
C SER A 214 13.44 -6.08 -4.46
N TYR A 215 13.37 -5.35 -3.34
CA TYR A 215 14.52 -4.79 -2.65
C TYR A 215 14.24 -4.73 -1.15
N SER A 216 15.28 -4.88 -0.33
CA SER A 216 15.20 -4.61 1.11
C SER A 216 15.54 -3.15 1.38
N TYR A 217 14.74 -2.52 2.23
CA TYR A 217 14.98 -1.16 2.72
C TYR A 217 16.27 -1.04 3.53
N GLN A 218 16.71 -2.14 4.15
CA GLN A 218 17.93 -2.27 4.94
C GLN A 218 19.13 -2.76 4.10
N GLY A 219 18.97 -2.93 2.78
CA GLY A 219 20.03 -3.41 1.90
C GLY A 219 20.36 -4.90 2.05
N ARG A 220 19.42 -5.71 2.56
CA ARG A 220 19.55 -7.17 2.66
C ARG A 220 19.52 -7.83 1.29
N THR A 221 20.11 -9.02 1.19
CA THR A 221 20.03 -9.83 -0.03
C THR A 221 18.62 -10.38 -0.19
N ILE A 222 18.08 -10.34 -1.41
CA ILE A 222 16.77 -10.85 -1.74
C ILE A 222 16.90 -12.12 -2.59
N THR A 223 16.10 -13.12 -2.28
CA THR A 223 15.84 -14.28 -3.13
C THR A 223 14.34 -14.44 -3.37
N TYR A 224 13.96 -15.29 -4.31
CA TYR A 224 12.56 -15.51 -4.66
C TYR A 224 12.15 -16.97 -4.54
N ASN A 225 10.88 -17.17 -4.19
CA ASN A 225 10.22 -18.47 -4.20
C ASN A 225 9.08 -18.43 -5.21
N VAL A 226 8.94 -19.49 -6.01
CA VAL A 226 7.97 -19.60 -7.10
C VAL A 226 7.16 -20.88 -6.91
N ILE A 227 5.83 -20.77 -6.97
CA ILE A 227 4.90 -21.89 -6.97
C ILE A 227 3.95 -21.77 -8.16
N ILE A 228 3.78 -22.85 -8.92
CA ILE A 228 2.69 -23.01 -9.90
C ILE A 228 1.75 -24.10 -9.40
N ALA A 229 0.44 -23.83 -9.42
CA ALA A 229 -0.61 -24.77 -9.06
C ALA A 229 -1.74 -24.79 -10.11
N ASN A 230 -2.60 -25.81 -10.05
CA ASN A 230 -3.83 -25.86 -10.86
C ASN A 230 -5.07 -25.35 -10.11
N ASP A 231 -4.89 -24.82 -8.89
CA ASP A 231 -5.91 -24.15 -8.09
C ASP A 231 -5.35 -22.89 -7.43
N TYR A 232 -6.22 -21.89 -7.23
CA TYR A 232 -5.83 -20.59 -6.68
C TYR A 232 -5.37 -20.67 -5.21
N SER A 233 -5.79 -21.71 -4.47
CA SER A 233 -5.42 -21.91 -3.07
C SER A 233 -4.08 -22.60 -2.86
N MET A 234 -3.33 -22.86 -3.94
CA MET A 234 -2.01 -23.50 -3.92
C MET A 234 -2.00 -24.89 -3.25
N ASN A 235 -3.12 -25.63 -3.33
CA ASN A 235 -3.23 -26.96 -2.73
C ASN A 235 -2.67 -28.08 -3.64
N ASN A 236 -2.73 -27.90 -4.95
CA ASN A 236 -2.27 -28.85 -5.97
C ASN A 236 -1.09 -28.26 -6.74
N ILE A 237 0.07 -28.28 -6.09
CA ILE A 237 1.32 -27.75 -6.64
C ILE A 237 1.79 -28.62 -7.82
N LEU A 238 2.05 -27.96 -8.95
CA LEU A 238 2.64 -28.53 -10.16
C LEU A 238 4.14 -28.28 -10.24
N PHE A 239 4.60 -27.17 -9.66
CA PHE A 239 6.00 -26.77 -9.62
C PHE A 239 6.28 -25.89 -8.42
N GLU A 240 7.44 -26.07 -7.80
CA GLU A 240 7.96 -25.22 -6.75
C GLU A 240 9.48 -25.10 -6.87
N GLU A 241 9.99 -23.88 -6.80
CA GLU A 241 11.42 -23.59 -6.73
C GLU A 241 11.65 -22.45 -5.73
N ARG A 242 12.71 -22.55 -4.91
CA ARG A 242 13.01 -21.61 -3.83
C ARG A 242 14.44 -21.11 -3.91
N GLY A 243 14.69 -19.94 -3.31
CA GLY A 243 16.04 -19.37 -3.23
C GLY A 243 16.58 -18.88 -4.58
N ILE A 244 15.69 -18.49 -5.49
CA ILE A 244 16.04 -18.01 -6.83
C ILE A 244 16.66 -16.61 -6.71
N ALA A 245 17.88 -16.43 -7.21
CA ALA A 245 18.57 -15.13 -7.14
C ALA A 245 18.20 -14.16 -8.28
N LYS A 246 17.66 -14.67 -9.39
CA LYS A 246 17.25 -13.89 -10.55
C LYS A 246 15.75 -13.61 -10.50
N ASN A 247 15.30 -12.55 -11.17
CA ASN A 247 13.89 -12.23 -11.31
C ASN A 247 13.23 -12.88 -12.55
N GLU A 248 13.87 -13.88 -13.13
CA GLU A 248 13.40 -14.62 -14.30
C GLU A 248 13.93 -16.05 -14.27
N ILE A 249 13.05 -17.00 -14.57
CA ILE A 249 13.38 -18.42 -14.79
C ILE A 249 12.58 -18.99 -15.98
N TYR A 250 13.05 -20.11 -16.51
CA TYR A 250 12.40 -20.87 -17.58
C TYR A 250 12.16 -22.29 -17.08
N VAL A 251 10.90 -22.73 -17.09
CA VAL A 251 10.50 -24.03 -16.55
C VAL A 251 9.96 -24.93 -17.64
N GLU A 252 10.34 -26.21 -17.61
CA GLU A 252 9.86 -27.23 -18.54
C GLU A 252 8.93 -28.19 -17.80
N LEU A 253 7.63 -27.88 -17.82
CA LEU A 253 6.62 -28.59 -17.02
C LEU A 253 5.69 -29.49 -17.84
N GLY A 254 5.72 -29.39 -19.17
CA GLY A 254 4.82 -30.16 -20.04
C GLY A 254 3.34 -29.92 -19.73
N LEU A 255 2.97 -28.71 -19.28
CA LEU A 255 1.59 -28.37 -18.96
C LEU A 255 0.73 -28.39 -20.23
N GLU A 256 -0.46 -28.97 -20.13
CA GLU A 256 -1.48 -28.90 -21.19
C GLU A 256 -2.07 -27.48 -21.26
N PRO A 257 -2.67 -27.08 -22.39
CA PRO A 257 -3.43 -25.83 -22.46
C PRO A 257 -4.51 -25.76 -21.36
N GLY A 258 -4.60 -24.63 -20.67
CA GLY A 258 -5.50 -24.48 -19.53
C GLY A 258 -5.14 -23.32 -18.60
N THR A 259 -5.93 -23.17 -17.54
CA THR A 259 -5.77 -22.15 -16.50
C THR A 259 -4.93 -22.68 -15.34
N TYR A 260 -3.97 -21.88 -14.90
CA TYR A 260 -3.05 -22.17 -13.81
C TYR A 260 -2.87 -20.93 -12.94
N TYR A 261 -2.28 -21.12 -11.76
CA TYR A 261 -2.06 -20.07 -10.78
C TYR A 261 -0.59 -20.01 -10.40
N LEU A 262 -0.05 -18.80 -10.35
CA LEU A 262 1.35 -18.51 -10.04
C LEU A 262 1.41 -17.68 -8.76
N LYS A 263 2.23 -18.13 -7.80
CA LYS A 263 2.62 -17.35 -6.62
C LYS A 263 4.12 -17.11 -6.66
N VAL A 264 4.51 -15.85 -6.48
CA VAL A 264 5.92 -15.45 -6.35
C VAL A 264 6.06 -14.65 -5.06
N THR A 265 7.00 -15.05 -4.22
CA THR A 265 7.36 -14.32 -3.00
C THR A 265 8.82 -13.89 -3.05
N ALA A 266 9.14 -12.78 -2.40
CA ALA A 266 10.50 -12.32 -2.18
C ALA A 266 10.87 -12.55 -0.72
N GLU A 267 12.05 -13.09 -0.45
CA GLU A 267 12.53 -13.39 0.89
C GLU A 267 13.86 -12.68 1.12
N ASP A 268 13.97 -11.93 2.21
CA ASP A 268 15.25 -11.34 2.63
C ASP A 268 16.11 -12.34 3.42
N SER A 269 17.37 -11.97 3.65
CA SER A 269 18.31 -12.80 4.42
C SER A 269 17.95 -12.99 5.91
N GLU A 270 16.94 -12.29 6.43
CA GLU A 270 16.42 -12.47 7.79
C GLU A 270 15.17 -13.39 7.81
N GLY A 271 14.71 -13.85 6.64
CA GLY A 271 13.56 -14.73 6.48
C GLY A 271 12.22 -14.01 6.40
N ASN A 272 12.21 -12.68 6.20
CA ASN A 272 10.98 -11.94 5.98
C ASN A 272 10.47 -12.21 4.56
N GLU A 273 9.31 -12.86 4.44
CA GLU A 273 8.71 -13.23 3.16
C GLU A 273 7.62 -12.21 2.74
N GLN A 274 7.85 -11.58 1.60
CA GLN A 274 6.98 -10.61 0.96
C GLN A 274 6.17 -11.25 -0.16
N LEU A 275 4.84 -11.09 -0.12
CA LEU A 275 3.97 -11.43 -1.24
C LEU A 275 4.10 -10.42 -2.38
N SER A 276 3.88 -10.87 -3.61
CA SER A 276 3.65 -9.98 -4.75
C SER A 276 2.37 -9.14 -4.58
N LEU A 277 2.22 -8.13 -5.43
CA LEU A 277 1.04 -7.25 -5.49
C LEU A 277 -0.14 -7.87 -6.26
N GLU A 278 0.06 -9.09 -6.78
CA GLU A 278 -0.97 -9.82 -7.50
C GLU A 278 -2.12 -10.24 -6.58
N HIS A 279 -3.28 -10.48 -7.15
CA HIS A 279 -4.42 -11.02 -6.42
C HIS A 279 -5.35 -11.78 -7.37
N TYR A 280 -6.11 -12.69 -6.79
CA TYR A 280 -7.19 -13.41 -7.47
C TYR A 280 -8.53 -13.09 -6.80
N GLU A 281 -9.50 -12.60 -7.59
CA GLU A 281 -10.72 -11.98 -7.06
C GLU A 281 -12.03 -12.73 -7.34
N PHE A 282 -12.04 -13.75 -8.19
CA PHE A 282 -13.29 -14.42 -8.59
C PHE A 282 -13.12 -15.90 -8.90
N ALA A 283 -13.70 -16.77 -8.07
CA ALA A 283 -13.85 -18.19 -8.38
C ALA A 283 -15.22 -18.41 -9.04
N GLY A 284 -15.30 -18.16 -10.34
CA GLY A 284 -16.58 -18.11 -11.07
C GLY A 284 -17.38 -16.88 -10.65
N ASP A 285 -18.62 -17.07 -10.19
CA ASP A 285 -19.49 -15.98 -9.72
C ASP A 285 -19.29 -15.63 -8.23
N ILE A 286 -18.39 -16.34 -7.53
CA ILE A 286 -18.12 -16.13 -6.12
C ILE A 286 -16.94 -15.17 -5.97
N PHE A 287 -17.20 -14.02 -5.34
CA PHE A 287 -16.15 -13.11 -4.92
C PHE A 287 -15.26 -13.77 -3.86
N ILE A 288 -13.97 -13.81 -4.14
CA ILE A 288 -12.92 -14.20 -3.22
C ILE A 288 -11.82 -13.14 -3.28
N TYR A 289 -10.88 -13.15 -2.34
CA TYR A 289 -9.74 -12.24 -2.42
C TYR A 289 -8.51 -12.96 -1.89
N GLU A 290 -7.73 -13.54 -2.81
CA GLU A 290 -6.49 -14.24 -2.48
C GLU A 290 -5.30 -13.38 -2.90
N SER A 291 -4.44 -13.00 -1.94
CA SER A 291 -3.31 -12.11 -2.19
C SER A 291 -2.06 -12.86 -2.65
N GLY A 292 -1.27 -12.23 -3.52
CA GLY A 292 -0.01 -12.76 -4.05
C GLY A 292 -0.17 -13.86 -5.10
N VAL A 293 -1.36 -13.99 -5.69
CA VAL A 293 -1.68 -15.05 -6.66
C VAL A 293 -2.09 -14.44 -8.00
N LEU A 294 -1.40 -14.86 -9.07
CA LEU A 294 -1.70 -14.50 -10.45
C LEU A 294 -2.34 -15.68 -11.18
N GLU A 295 -3.55 -15.49 -11.71
CA GLU A 295 -4.15 -16.43 -12.66
C GLU A 295 -3.55 -16.21 -14.06
N PHE A 296 -3.19 -17.30 -14.75
CA PHE A 296 -2.75 -17.25 -16.14
C PHE A 296 -3.27 -18.43 -16.94
N THR A 297 -3.41 -18.23 -18.25
CA THR A 297 -3.84 -19.27 -19.19
C THR A 297 -2.71 -19.56 -20.16
N LEU A 298 -2.40 -20.83 -20.33
CA LEU A 298 -1.52 -21.32 -21.39
C LEU A 298 -2.36 -21.79 -22.56
N GLU A 299 -2.02 -21.30 -23.75
CA GLU A 299 -2.53 -21.79 -25.04
C GLU A 299 -1.71 -22.99 -25.54
#